data_AF-A0A814VRM0-F1
#
_entry.id   AF-A0A814VRM0-F1
#
_cell.length_a   1.000
_cell.length_b   1.000
_cell.length_c   1.000
_cell.angle_alpha   90.00
_cell.angle_beta   90.00
_cell.angle_gamma   90.00
#
_symmetry.space_group_name_H-M   'P 1'
#
loop_
_entity.id
_entity.type
_entity.pdbx_description
1 polymer ?
#
loop_
_entity_poly.entity_id
_entity_poly.type
_entity_poly.pdbx_seq_one_letter_code
_entity_poly.pdbx_strand_id
1 'polypeptide(L)' 'TLDAQARYAAGVREILGNWLNERPQREEYLIVDKGKVVSRAYTEGDATKGHSEKK' A
#
# COMPACT_ATOMS: atom_id res chain seq x y z
N THR A 1 17.52 -5.14 -5.44
CA THR A 1 18.22 -4.72 -6.68
C THR A 1 17.87 -3.28 -6.99
N LEU A 2 18.71 -2.53 -7.71
CA LEU A 2 18.48 -1.11 -8.02
C LEU A 2 17.24 -0.89 -8.90
N ASP A 3 17.00 -1.77 -9.87
CA ASP A 3 15.83 -1.68 -10.75
C ASP A 3 14.50 -1.77 -9.99
N ALA A 4 14.43 -2.64 -8.97
CA ALA A 4 13.25 -2.75 -8.13
C ALA A 4 13.03 -1.46 -7.31
N GLN A 5 14.09 -0.89 -6.74
CA GLN A 5 14.02 0.36 -6.00
C GLN A 5 13.53 1.52 -6.86
N ALA A 6 14.01 1.63 -8.11
CA ALA A 6 13.55 2.65 -9.04
C ALA A 6 12.04 2.55 -9.32
N ARG A 7 11.52 1.33 -9.54
CA ARG A 7 10.08 1.10 -9.76
C ARG A 7 9.25 1.44 -8.52
N TYR A 8 9.70 1.03 -7.32
CA TYR A 8 8.99 1.36 -6.07
C TYR A 8 9.01 2.85 -5.76
N ALA A 9 10.14 3.54 -6.00
CA ALA A 9 10.23 4.99 -5.80
C ALA A 9 9.27 5.74 -6.74
N ALA A 10 9.18 5.33 -8.01
CA ALA A 10 8.22 5.89 -8.97
C ALA A 10 6.76 5.63 -8.53
N GLY A 11 6.44 4.41 -8.10
CA GLY A 11 5.10 4.06 -7.62
C GLY A 11 4.69 4.83 -6.35
N VAL A 12 5.62 5.04 -5.41
CA VAL A 12 5.37 5.87 -4.21
C VAL A 12 5.06 7.31 -4.61
N ARG A 13 5.83 7.88 -5.55
CA ARG A 13 5.57 9.23 -6.06
C ARG A 13 4.19 9.35 -6.72
N GLU A 14 3.76 8.33 -7.46
CA GLU A 14 2.44 8.27 -8.07
C GLU A 14 1.32 8.28 -7.01
N ILE A 15 1.41 7.40 -6.01
CA ILE A 15 0.42 7.29 -4.93
C ILE A 15 0.29 8.62 -4.16
N LEU A 16 1.43 9.21 -3.79
CA LEU A 16 1.46 10.50 -3.08
C LEU A 16 0.93 11.63 -3.97
N GLY A 17 1.26 11.63 -5.25
CA GLY A 17 0.73 12.59 -6.21
C GLY A 17 -0.79 12.51 -6.33
N ASN A 18 -1.35 11.30 -6.41
CA ASN A 18 -2.80 11.11 -6.45
C ASN A 18 -3.47 11.58 -5.16
N TRP A 19 -2.90 11.27 -3.99
CA TRP A 19 -3.41 11.79 -2.72
C TRP A 19 -3.44 13.31 -2.80
N LEU A 20 -2.28 13.95 -2.89
CA LEU A 20 -2.11 15.40 -2.75
C LEU A 20 -2.95 16.24 -3.73
N ASN A 21 -3.35 15.65 -4.86
CA ASN A 21 -4.20 16.29 -5.86
C ASN A 21 -5.65 15.81 -5.84
N GLU A 22 -6.08 15.12 -4.78
CA GLU A 22 -7.43 14.57 -4.59
C GLU A 22 -7.90 13.69 -5.77
N ARG A 23 -6.97 12.95 -6.36
CA ARG A 23 -7.24 12.00 -7.45
C ARG A 23 -7.46 10.59 -6.91
N PRO A 24 -8.28 9.78 -7.58
CA PRO A 24 -8.46 8.38 -7.22
C PRO A 24 -7.13 7.62 -7.33
N GLN A 25 -6.93 6.67 -6.42
CA GLN A 25 -5.81 5.72 -6.49
C GLN A 25 -6.13 4.61 -7.47
N ARG A 26 -5.09 3.96 -7.99
CA ARG A 26 -5.24 2.74 -8.80
C ARG A 26 -5.71 1.59 -7.91
N GLU A 27 -6.72 0.86 -8.35
CA GLU A 27 -7.30 -0.26 -7.58
C GLU A 27 -6.24 -1.32 -7.25
N GLU A 28 -5.30 -1.57 -8.16
CA GLU A 28 -4.22 -2.55 -7.94
C GLU A 28 -3.29 -2.21 -6.77
N TYR A 29 -3.20 -0.93 -6.38
CA TYR A 29 -2.37 -0.48 -5.26
C TYR A 29 -3.13 -0.50 -3.93
N LEU A 30 -4.46 -0.61 -3.97
CA LEU A 30 -5.29 -0.55 -2.78
C LEU A 30 -5.36 -1.92 -2.10
N ILE A 31 -4.93 -1.96 -0.84
CA ILE A 31 -5.10 -3.12 0.04
C ILE A 31 -6.34 -2.93 0.92
N VAL A 32 -6.45 -1.76 1.54
CA VAL A 32 -7.60 -1.33 2.35
C VAL A 32 -8.07 0.02 1.83
N ASP A 33 -9.38 0.19 1.68
CA ASP A 33 -10.00 1.48 1.43
C ASP A 33 -11.25 1.64 2.32
N LYS A 34 -11.47 2.84 2.85
CA LYS A 34 -12.63 3.19 3.70
C LYS A 34 -12.98 2.18 4.80
N GLY A 35 -11.94 1.59 5.40
CA GLY A 35 -12.07 0.62 6.51
C GLY A 35 -12.37 -0.82 6.11
N LYS A 36 -12.24 -1.20 4.83
CA LYS A 36 -12.44 -2.57 4.35
C LYS A 36 -11.28 -3.04 3.48
N VAL A 37 -10.96 -4.34 3.54
CA VAL A 37 -10.01 -4.93 2.59
C VAL A 37 -10.67 -4.97 1.21
N VAL A 38 -10.00 -4.39 0.21
CA VAL A 38 -10.49 -4.33 -1.18
C VAL A 38 -9.65 -5.19 -2.14
N SER A 39 -8.48 -5.65 -1.69
CA SER A 39 -7.62 -6.54 -2.46
C SER A 39 -8.14 -7.97 -2.49
N ARG A 40 -8.10 -8.60 -3.67
CA ARG A 40 -8.43 -10.03 -3.85
C ARG A 40 -7.43 -10.98 -3.19
N ALA A 41 -6.25 -10.49 -2.80
CA ALA A 41 -5.17 -11.32 -2.28
C ALA A 41 -5.18 -11.49 -0.75
N TYR A 42 -6.05 -10.76 -0.04
CA TYR A 42 -6.07 -10.73 1.42
C TYR A 42 -7.49 -10.94 1.96
N THR A 43 -7.57 -11.51 3.16
CA THR A 43 -8.78 -11.54 3.99
C THR A 43 -8.59 -10.64 5.20
N GLU A 44 -9.68 -10.13 5.76
CA GLU A 44 -9.66 -9.38 7.02
C GLU A 44 -9.07 -10.22 8.16
N GLY A 45 -8.22 -9.60 8.99
CA GLY A 45 -7.54 -10.28 10.09
C GLY A 45 -6.32 -9.51 10.60
N ASP A 46 -5.75 -9.97 11.70
CA ASP A 46 -4.54 -9.40 12.32
C ASP A 46 -3.41 -10.42 12.30
N ALA A 47 -2.42 -10.20 11.42
CA ALA A 47 -1.23 -11.03 11.27
C ALA A 47 -0.02 -10.53 12.09
N THR A 48 -0.18 -9.50 12.92
CA THR A 48 0.93 -8.90 13.70
C THR A 48 1.06 -9.43 15.12
N LYS A 49 0.15 -10.32 15.56
CA LYS A 49 0.19 -10.97 16.87
C LYS A 49 1.52 -11.71 17.07
N GLY A 50 2.29 -11.28 18.06
CA GLY A 50 3.59 -11.86 18.43
C GLY A 50 4.81 -11.14 17.86
N HIS A 51 4.65 -10.06 17.09
CA HIS A 51 5.76 -9.24 16.64
C HIS A 51 6.12 -8.20 17.73
N SER A 52 7.26 -8.38 18.40
CA SER A 52 7.84 -7.32 19.26
C SER A 52 8.40 -6.20 18.38
N GLU A 53 8.14 -4.95 18.77
CA GLU A 53 8.69 -3.77 18.10
C GLU A 53 10.22 -3.87 18.00
N LYS A 54 10.76 -3.80 16.78
CA LYS A 54 12.22 -3.79 16.59
C LYS A 54 12.71 -2.37 16.86
N LYS A 55 13.35 -2.21 18.01
CA LYS A 55 14.08 -0.99 18.39
C LYS A 55 15.35 -0.82 17.56
#